data_AF-A0A6N7ITE2-F1
#
_entry.id   AF-A0A6N7ITE2-F1
#
_cell.length_a   1.000
_cell.length_b   1.000
_cell.length_c   1.000
_cell.angle_alpha   90.00
_cell.angle_beta   90.00
_cell.angle_gamma   90.00
#
_symmetry.space_group_name_H-M   'P 1'
#
loop_
_entity.id
_entity.type
_entity.pdbx_description
1 polymer ?
#
loop_
_entity_poly.entity_id
_entity_poly.type
_entity_poly.pdbx_seq_one_letter_code
_entity_poly.pdbx_strand_id
1 'polypeptide(L)'
;MKVINFAHPLTESNLQEIKSLAGCEVSEVVEVPSQIDPAKPLEPQIASRLENLGLTAQEWQTQPLLINLPSLSCSAAVVLALLHGRMGYFPPILRLRPDTDSLVPRFVVAEILNLQAIRERARGKR
;
A
#
# COMPACT_ATOMS: atom_id res chain seq x y z
N MET A 1 3.39 -8.00 10.39
CA MET A 1 3.65 -7.01 9.33
C MET A 1 2.90 -5.73 9.63
N LYS A 2 3.44 -4.58 9.24
CA LYS A 2 2.76 -3.29 9.36
C LYS A 2 2.08 -2.94 8.04
N VAL A 3 0.82 -2.52 8.09
CA VAL A 3 0.07 -2.06 6.92
C VAL A 3 0.09 -0.54 6.89
N ILE A 4 0.53 0.07 5.78
CA ILE A 4 0.41 1.51 5.55
C ILE A 4 -0.80 1.72 4.63
N ASN A 5 -1.86 2.32 5.17
CA ASN A 5 -3.14 2.46 4.48
C ASN A 5 -3.34 3.89 3.96
N PHE A 6 -3.35 4.08 2.64
CA PHE A 6 -3.68 5.34 1.97
C PHE A 6 -5.11 5.35 1.44
N ALA A 7 -5.98 4.45 1.88
CA ALA A 7 -7.35 4.34 1.39
C ALA A 7 -8.35 4.50 2.55
N HIS A 8 -9.59 4.06 2.34
CA HIS A 8 -10.55 3.97 3.43
C HIS A 8 -10.09 2.97 4.50
N PRO A 9 -10.54 3.15 5.76
CA PRO A 9 -10.18 2.25 6.86
C PRO A 9 -10.46 0.78 6.52
N LEU A 10 -9.52 -0.09 6.87
CA LEU A 10 -9.67 -1.53 6.71
C LEU A 10 -10.58 -2.09 7.80
N THR A 11 -11.47 -3.01 7.43
CA THR A 11 -12.33 -3.70 8.39
C THR A 11 -11.60 -4.87 9.04
N GLU A 12 -12.10 -5.37 10.17
CA GLU A 12 -11.54 -6.57 10.82
C GLU A 12 -11.50 -7.78 9.86
N SER A 13 -12.53 -7.96 9.02
CA SER A 13 -12.54 -9.01 7.98
C SER A 13 -11.36 -8.85 7.02
N ASN A 14 -11.05 -7.61 6.61
CA ASN A 14 -9.91 -7.37 5.73
C ASN A 14 -8.59 -7.71 6.42
N LEU A 15 -8.44 -7.42 7.72
CA LEU A 15 -7.22 -7.76 8.46
C LEU A 15 -7.03 -9.27 8.58
N GLN A 16 -8.11 -10.03 8.80
CA GLN A 16 -8.06 -11.50 8.82
C GLN A 16 -7.71 -12.09 7.45
N GLU A 17 -8.29 -11.54 6.38
CA GLU A 17 -7.96 -11.95 5.00
C GLU A 17 -6.50 -11.63 4.65
N ILE A 18 -6.00 -10.44 5.03
CA ILE A 18 -4.59 -10.06 4.87
C ILE A 18 -3.68 -11.05 5.59
N LYS A 19 -3.97 -11.36 6.86
CA LYS A 19 -3.21 -12.31 7.65
C LYS A 19 -3.16 -13.69 6.98
N SER A 20 -4.31 -14.17 6.49
CA SER A 20 -4.41 -15.45 5.81
C SER A 20 -3.56 -15.49 4.53
N LEU A 21 -3.63 -14.44 3.71
CA LEU A 21 -2.88 -14.35 2.46
C LEU A 21 -1.38 -14.11 2.66
N ALA A 22 -1.02 -13.32 3.67
CA ALA A 22 0.38 -12.97 3.97
C ALA A 22 1.10 -14.04 4.81
N GLY A 23 0.37 -14.95 5.46
CA GLY A 23 0.92 -15.98 6.33
C GLY A 23 1.55 -15.43 7.63
N CYS A 24 1.27 -14.18 8.00
CA CYS A 24 1.77 -13.55 9.22
C CYS A 24 0.76 -12.53 9.78
N GLU A 25 0.86 -12.24 11.09
CA GLU A 25 -0.03 -11.30 11.76
C GLU A 25 0.11 -9.87 11.22
N VAL A 26 -1.00 -9.13 11.17
CA VAL A 26 -0.97 -7.67 11.03
C VAL A 26 -0.72 -7.08 12.41
N SER A 27 0.46 -6.51 12.62
CA SER A 27 0.88 -5.97 13.93
C SER A 27 0.35 -4.55 14.17
N GLU A 28 0.15 -3.80 13.09
CA GLU A 28 -0.24 -2.39 13.14
C GLU A 28 -0.80 -1.97 11.77
N VAL A 29 -1.83 -1.12 11.78
CA VAL A 29 -2.32 -0.42 10.60
C VAL A 29 -2.11 1.07 10.81
N VAL A 30 -1.34 1.69 9.93
CA VAL A 30 -1.09 3.14 9.95
C VAL A 30 -1.94 3.79 8.88
N GLU A 31 -2.92 4.58 9.31
CA GLU A 31 -3.81 5.33 8.44
C GLU A 31 -3.13 6.61 7.95
N VAL A 32 -3.02 6.75 6.63
CA VAL A 32 -2.43 7.91 5.97
C VAL A 32 -3.50 8.62 5.17
N PRO A 33 -3.80 9.90 5.45
CA PRO A 33 -4.84 10.60 4.71
C PRO A 33 -4.46 10.70 3.23
N SER A 34 -5.43 10.49 2.35
CA SER A 34 -5.22 10.39 0.90
C SER A 34 -5.66 11.63 0.13
N GLN A 35 -6.26 12.60 0.82
CA GLN A 35 -6.72 13.86 0.25
C GLN A 35 -5.54 14.64 -0.32
N ILE A 36 -5.73 15.25 -1.49
CA ILE A 36 -4.73 16.11 -2.11
C ILE A 36 -5.38 17.43 -2.50
N ASP A 37 -4.58 18.49 -2.55
CA ASP A 37 -4.95 19.74 -3.18
C ASP A 37 -4.60 19.63 -4.68
N PRO A 38 -5.62 19.59 -5.58
CA PRO A 38 -5.39 19.42 -7.01
C PRO A 38 -4.76 20.66 -7.67
N ALA A 39 -4.76 21.82 -7.00
CA ALA A 39 -4.14 23.04 -7.51
C ALA A 39 -2.64 23.12 -7.19
N LYS A 40 -2.09 22.16 -6.43
CA LYS A 40 -0.68 22.13 -6.01
C LYS A 40 0.06 20.93 -6.62
N PRO A 41 1.40 20.99 -6.70
CA PRO A 41 2.21 19.85 -7.11
C PRO A 41 1.93 18.61 -6.25
N LEU A 42 1.78 17.45 -6.90
CA LEU A 42 1.37 16.20 -6.24
C LEU A 42 2.48 15.57 -5.40
N GLU A 43 3.71 15.56 -5.92
CA GLU A 43 4.84 14.86 -5.30
C GLU A 43 5.17 15.38 -3.88
N PRO A 44 5.32 16.69 -3.62
CA PRO A 44 5.62 17.20 -2.28
C PRO A 44 4.51 16.89 -1.26
N GLN A 45 3.26 16.82 -1.71
CA GLN A 45 2.12 16.45 -0.86
C GLN A 45 2.17 14.99 -0.43
N ILE A 46 2.72 14.10 -1.26
CA ILE A 46 2.86 12.67 -0.94
C ILE A 46 4.15 12.42 -0.16
N ALA A 47 5.24 13.10 -0.51
CA ALA A 47 6.51 13.01 0.20
C ALA A 47 6.34 13.40 1.67
N SER A 48 5.68 14.52 1.96
CA SER A 48 5.39 14.94 3.34
C SER A 48 4.54 13.94 4.12
N ARG A 49 3.57 13.27 3.48
CA ARG A 49 2.78 12.19 4.10
C ARG A 49 3.65 10.99 4.49
N LEU A 50 4.59 10.62 3.64
CA LEU A 50 5.55 9.54 3.92
C LEU A 50 6.54 9.93 5.02
N GLU A 51 6.98 11.18 5.07
CA GLU A 51 7.86 11.70 6.13
C GLU A 51 7.18 11.68 7.50
N ASN A 52 5.89 12.04 7.55
CA ASN A 52 5.09 12.03 8.77
C ASN A 52 4.90 10.62 9.37
N LEU A 53 5.24 9.55 8.64
CA LEU A 53 5.26 8.19 9.19
C LEU A 53 6.39 7.98 10.21
N GLY A 54 7.41 8.85 10.20
CA GLY A 54 8.53 8.78 11.13
C GLY A 54 9.44 7.56 10.97
N LEU A 55 9.27 6.78 9.89
CA LEU A 55 10.08 5.60 9.61
C LEU A 55 11.49 6.00 9.19
N THR A 56 12.48 5.41 9.86
CA THR A 56 13.90 5.55 9.54
C THR A 56 14.24 4.82 8.24
N ALA A 57 15.38 5.17 7.63
CA ALA A 57 15.88 4.47 6.45
C ALA A 57 16.05 2.95 6.68
N GLN A 58 16.47 2.54 7.88
CA GLN A 58 16.61 1.13 8.25
C GLN A 58 15.26 0.42 8.33
N GLU A 59 14.24 1.06 8.91
CA GLU A 59 12.89 0.50 8.99
C GLU A 59 12.27 0.35 7.60
N TRP A 60 12.43 1.34 6.72
CA TRP A 60 11.96 1.23 5.32
C TRP A 60 12.52 0.02 4.59
N GLN A 61 13.76 -0.39 4.90
CA GLN A 61 14.42 -1.49 4.21
C GLN A 61 14.15 -2.86 4.86
N THR A 62 14.03 -2.90 6.18
CA THR A 62 14.00 -4.16 6.94
C THR A 62 12.63 -4.52 7.49
N GLN A 63 11.73 -3.54 7.69
CA GLN A 63 10.42 -3.80 8.26
C GLN A 63 9.52 -4.49 7.22
N PRO A 64 8.76 -5.54 7.60
CA PRO A 64 7.75 -6.13 6.73
C PRO A 64 6.56 -5.17 6.59
N LEU A 65 6.53 -4.43 5.47
CA LEU A 65 5.50 -3.46 5.12
C LEU A 65 4.58 -3.97 4.02
N LEU A 66 3.28 -3.73 4.16
CA LEU A 66 2.25 -3.89 3.12
C LEU A 66 1.59 -2.57 2.85
N ILE A 67 1.45 -2.19 1.58
CA ILE A 67 0.93 -0.88 1.21
C ILE A 67 -0.47 -1.03 0.61
N ASN A 68 -1.46 -0.37 1.20
CA ASN A 68 -2.75 -0.16 0.53
C ASN A 68 -2.70 1.22 -0.14
N LEU A 69 -2.63 1.23 -1.47
CA LEU A 69 -2.40 2.46 -2.25
C LEU A 69 -3.61 3.40 -2.22
N PRO A 70 -3.41 4.71 -2.44
CA PRO A 70 -4.53 5.62 -2.65
C PRO A 70 -5.27 5.29 -3.95
N SER A 71 -6.57 5.54 -3.99
CA SER A 71 -7.42 5.21 -5.15
C SER A 71 -7.14 6.09 -6.38
N LEU A 72 -6.58 7.29 -6.20
CA LEU A 72 -6.19 8.15 -7.31
C LEU A 72 -4.91 7.61 -7.97
N SER A 73 -5.00 7.24 -9.25
CA SER A 73 -3.93 6.57 -10.00
C SER A 73 -2.60 7.35 -10.00
N CYS A 74 -2.64 8.67 -10.23
CA CYS A 74 -1.44 9.51 -10.19
C CYS A 74 -0.81 9.51 -8.79
N SER A 75 -1.62 9.56 -7.73
CA SER A 75 -1.11 9.49 -6.35
C SER A 75 -0.47 8.13 -6.07
N ALA A 76 -1.10 7.03 -6.49
CA ALA A 76 -0.57 5.69 -6.33
C ALA A 76 0.80 5.53 -7.04
N ALA A 77 0.92 6.05 -8.26
CA ALA A 77 2.17 6.02 -9.02
C ALA A 77 3.30 6.79 -8.30
N VAL A 78 3.00 7.97 -7.75
CA VAL A 78 3.97 8.77 -7.00
C VAL A 78 4.37 8.07 -5.69
N VAL A 79 3.41 7.51 -4.94
CA VAL A 79 3.71 6.70 -3.74
C VAL A 79 4.68 5.57 -4.10
N LEU A 80 4.42 4.82 -5.17
CA LEU A 80 5.28 3.72 -5.59
C LEU A 80 6.69 4.18 -5.97
N ALA A 81 6.83 5.29 -6.70
CA ALA A 81 8.13 5.84 -7.06
C ALA A 81 8.94 6.25 -5.82
N LEU A 82 8.29 6.95 -4.88
CA LEU A 82 8.87 7.42 -3.63
C LEU A 82 9.25 6.28 -2.68
N LEU A 83 8.43 5.23 -2.60
CA LEU A 83 8.73 4.04 -1.80
C LEU A 83 9.85 3.22 -2.43
N HIS A 84 9.85 3.06 -3.76
CA HIS A 84 10.93 2.35 -4.46
C HIS A 84 12.30 2.98 -4.19
N GLY A 85 12.39 4.32 -4.20
CA GLY A 85 13.61 5.04 -3.86
C GLY A 85 14.07 4.86 -2.41
N ARG A 86 13.14 4.80 -1.45
CA ARG A 86 13.46 4.61 -0.01
C ARG A 86 13.82 3.16 0.34
N MET A 87 13.13 2.21 -0.28
CA MET A 87 13.23 0.78 0.04
C MET A 87 14.26 0.05 -0.81
N GLY A 88 14.57 0.56 -2.01
CA GLY A 88 15.45 -0.11 -2.99
C GLY A 88 14.75 -1.21 -3.81
N TYR A 89 13.49 -1.51 -3.52
CA TYR A 89 12.65 -2.49 -4.21
C TYR A 89 11.19 -2.04 -4.21
N PHE A 90 10.35 -2.69 -5.01
CA PHE A 90 8.91 -2.38 -4.97
C PHE A 90 8.23 -3.09 -3.80
N PRO A 91 7.47 -2.38 -2.95
CA PRO A 91 6.76 -3.02 -1.85
C PRO A 91 5.64 -3.93 -2.38
N PRO A 92 5.22 -4.94 -1.60
CA PRO A 92 3.96 -5.62 -1.87
C PRO A 92 2.78 -4.67 -1.64
N ILE A 93 1.74 -4.80 -2.46
CA ILE A 93 0.54 -3.94 -2.36
C ILE A 93 -0.73 -4.75 -2.19
N LEU A 94 -1.70 -4.15 -1.51
CA LEU A 94 -3.05 -4.65 -1.36
C LEU A 94 -3.89 -4.35 -2.60
N ARG A 95 -4.65 -5.34 -3.07
CA ARG A 95 -5.75 -5.12 -4.01
C ARG A 95 -7.07 -5.47 -3.35
N LEU A 96 -7.90 -4.45 -3.14
CA LEU A 96 -9.28 -4.59 -2.68
C LEU A 96 -10.22 -4.68 -3.90
N ARG A 97 -11.35 -5.36 -3.73
CA ARG A 97 -12.46 -5.35 -4.70
C ARG A 97 -13.80 -5.26 -3.99
N PRO A 98 -14.86 -4.74 -4.63
CA PRO A 98 -16.20 -4.84 -4.09
C PRO A 98 -16.59 -6.31 -3.86
N ASP A 99 -17.30 -6.55 -2.76
CA ASP A 99 -18.02 -7.80 -2.53
C ASP A 99 -19.39 -7.73 -3.19
N THR A 100 -19.54 -8.47 -4.29
CA THR A 100 -20.78 -8.50 -5.08
C THR A 100 -21.86 -9.36 -4.45
N ASP A 101 -21.51 -10.18 -3.46
CA ASP A 101 -22.43 -11.14 -2.84
C ASP A 101 -23.04 -10.60 -1.53
N SER A 102 -22.62 -9.41 -1.11
CA SER A 102 -23.08 -8.75 0.12
C SER A 102 -24.15 -7.71 -0.17
N LEU A 103 -25.22 -7.72 0.64
CA LEU A 103 -26.25 -6.67 0.63
C LEU A 103 -25.71 -5.30 1.06
N VAL A 104 -24.71 -5.29 1.95
CA VAL A 104 -24.04 -4.08 2.40
C VAL A 104 -22.80 -3.85 1.54
N PRO A 105 -22.64 -2.66 0.91
CA PRO A 105 -21.42 -2.35 0.17
C PRO A 105 -20.19 -2.49 1.05
N ARG A 106 -19.33 -3.45 0.71
CA ARG A 106 -18.05 -3.66 1.37
C ARG A 106 -16.99 -4.06 0.35
N PHE A 107 -15.74 -3.91 0.77
CA PHE A 107 -14.59 -4.36 0.01
C PHE A 107 -13.95 -5.56 0.69
N VAL A 108 -13.48 -6.51 -0.11
CA VAL A 108 -12.73 -7.69 0.32
C VAL A 108 -11.34 -7.66 -0.29
N VAL A 109 -10.39 -8.31 0.39
CA VAL A 109 -9.01 -8.44 -0.07
C VAL A 109 -8.98 -9.48 -1.19
N ALA A 110 -8.77 -9.00 -2.41
CA ALA A 110 -8.74 -9.87 -3.58
C ALA A 110 -7.41 -10.62 -3.68
N GLU A 111 -6.30 -9.92 -3.44
CA GLU A 111 -4.95 -10.46 -3.46
C GLU A 111 -3.93 -9.50 -2.84
N ILE A 112 -2.73 -10.02 -2.56
CA ILE A 112 -1.54 -9.23 -2.26
C ILE A 112 -0.58 -9.37 -3.46
N LEU A 113 -0.27 -8.26 -4.10
CA LEU A 113 0.57 -8.21 -5.29
C LEU A 113 2.04 -8.00 -4.90
N ASN A 114 2.90 -8.97 -5.23
CA ASN A 114 4.35 -8.80 -5.14
C ASN A 114 4.87 -8.05 -6.38
N LEU A 115 4.90 -6.71 -6.29
CA LEU A 115 5.34 -5.84 -7.38
C LEU A 115 6.82 -6.04 -7.76
N GLN A 116 7.68 -6.37 -6.81
CA GLN A 116 9.09 -6.65 -7.09
C GLN A 116 9.23 -7.92 -7.94
N ALA A 117 8.51 -8.99 -7.61
CA ALA A 117 8.49 -10.21 -8.42
C ALA A 117 7.88 -9.98 -9.82
N ILE A 118 6.85 -9.12 -9.93
CA ILE A 118 6.30 -8.70 -11.23
C ILE A 118 7.37 -8.01 -12.09
N ARG A 119 8.11 -7.06 -11.50
CA ARG A 119 9.21 -6.36 -12.17
C ARG A 119 10.30 -7.32 -12.63
N GLU A 120 10.71 -8.27 -11.79
CA GLU A 120 11.74 -9.26 -12.12
C GLU A 120 11.33 -10.14 -13.30
N ARG A 121 10.09 -10.65 -13.30
CA ARG A 121 9.53 -11.40 -14.43
C ARG A 121 9.49 -10.56 -15.71
N ALA A 122 9.17 -9.27 -15.62
CA ALA A 122 9.15 -8.37 -16.77
C ALA A 122 10.57 -8.11 -17.32
N ARG A 123 11.59 -8.02 -16.45
CA ARG A 123 12.99 -7.85 -16.87
C ARG A 123 13.53 -9.05 -17.64
N GLY A 124 13.14 -10.27 -17.26
CA GLY A 124 13.56 -11.51 -17.93
C GLY A 124 12.98 -11.72 -19.33
N LYS A 125 12.04 -10.88 -19.77
CA LYS A 125 11.44 -10.91 -21.12
C LYS A 125 12.09 -9.92 -22.11
N ARG A 126 13.15 -9.23 -21.68
CA ARG A 126 13.92 -8.29 -22.52
C ARG A 126 14.89 -9.01 -23.41
#